data_AF-A0A9E5XT56-F1
#
_entry.id   AF-A0A9E5XT56-F1
#
_cell.length_a   1.000
_cell.length_b   1.000
_cell.length_c   1.000
_cell.angle_alpha   90.00
_cell.angle_beta   90.00
_cell.angle_gamma   90.00
#
_symmetry.space_group_name_H-M   'P 1'
#
loop_
_entity.id
_entity.type
_entity.pdbx_description
1 polymer ?
#
loop_
_entity_poly.entity_id
_entity_poly.type
_entity_poly.pdbx_seq_one_letter_code
_entity_poly.pdbx_strand_id
1 'polypeptide(L)'
;MKINLSKLENKYYYAINRYFWHLLIALSLLLIAIGAAVYLWSYVPPKKEQVVKGPKPEKPAYPSLQKVDAYDIIAALPKKKKKIEKPAPETDKNEPAEELQPDYEPLQRTQENKTVDSAAMRAFYESLAYTKELIPIAGNKSFWLNKYEYYFASPRDRKLYRKTKNPAFRKRRLKQKGFDVRFSEYADRQGFKDYDEKNRLLSSLNIMLEAHDSINRKTFANDFLTTFPARRYGLSVIDRRFKAIAQVLKHIPAKEQKAAYRELWNFINSNPNDGMDMVRYMGRIIDKIQKDQRLAFIKQMEREYYGYYNNNLNAFIESTDNFLEMLSQLPADNQAEALRIYYRYYRHNNLERARRIRQIDREYEQAVNKWENDYRNALRRADTRYNAELYKRKNYRSWSLKGIISAFAAILVLTLILLTVSMIRNINRLTEAIYENNRQMNLHMENLATAQTRHPENQDKEEDNG
;
A
#
# COMPACT_ATOMS: atom_id res chain seq x y z
N MET A 1 91.11 56.72 6.74
CA MET A 1 89.75 56.98 6.24
C MET A 1 88.74 56.45 7.25
N LYS A 2 88.18 57.31 8.12
CA LYS A 2 87.20 56.90 9.15
C LYS A 2 85.85 56.72 8.46
N ILE A 3 85.43 55.48 8.25
CA ILE A 3 84.09 55.19 7.74
C ILE A 3 83.10 55.53 8.86
N ASN A 4 82.23 56.50 8.62
CA ASN A 4 81.15 56.87 9.52
C ASN A 4 80.10 55.73 9.54
N LEU A 5 80.32 54.72 10.40
CA LEU A 5 79.39 53.61 10.63
C LEU A 5 77.98 54.08 10.99
N SER A 6 77.84 55.20 11.69
CA SER A 6 76.54 55.78 12.07
C SER A 6 75.66 56.21 10.89
N LYS A 7 76.26 56.62 9.75
CA LYS A 7 75.51 56.97 8.53
C LYS A 7 75.09 55.75 7.71
N LEU A 8 75.86 54.67 7.77
CA LEU A 8 75.55 53.38 7.14
C LEU A 8 74.44 52.65 7.90
N GLU A 9 74.51 52.67 9.23
CA GLU A 9 73.52 52.08 10.12
C GLU A 9 72.16 52.78 10.00
N ASN A 10 72.12 54.11 10.03
CA ASN A 10 70.84 54.84 9.88
C ASN A 10 70.18 54.66 8.50
N LYS A 11 70.96 54.47 7.42
CA LYS A 11 70.43 54.38 6.05
C LYS A 11 70.01 52.96 5.66
N TYR A 12 70.79 51.94 6.04
CA TYR A 12 70.51 50.55 5.67
C TYR A 12 69.68 49.81 6.72
N TYR A 13 69.93 50.00 8.02
CA TYR A 13 69.17 49.31 9.07
C TYR A 13 67.70 49.74 9.05
N TYR A 14 67.42 51.03 8.94
CA TYR A 14 66.04 51.53 8.89
C TYR A 14 65.33 51.21 7.57
N ALA A 15 66.04 51.17 6.44
CA ALA A 15 65.46 50.77 5.16
C ALA A 15 65.13 49.27 5.12
N ILE A 16 66.07 48.41 5.53
CA ILE A 16 65.86 46.95 5.61
C ILE A 16 64.74 46.61 6.60
N ASN A 17 64.73 47.27 7.76
CA ASN A 17 63.67 47.13 8.75
C ASN A 17 62.30 47.52 8.15
N ARG A 18 62.21 48.67 7.44
CA ARG A 18 60.98 49.11 6.78
C ARG A 18 60.48 48.13 5.71
N TYR A 19 61.36 47.61 4.87
CA TYR A 19 61.00 46.59 3.86
C TYR A 19 60.54 45.28 4.50
N PHE A 20 61.21 44.83 5.57
CA PHE A 20 60.80 43.65 6.33
C PHE A 20 59.37 43.79 6.86
N TRP A 21 59.03 44.92 7.50
CA TRP A 21 57.68 45.16 8.01
C TRP A 21 56.62 45.24 6.90
N HIS A 22 56.91 45.91 5.78
CA HIS A 22 55.98 45.97 4.65
C HIS A 22 55.75 44.60 4.00
N LEU A 23 56.80 43.78 3.88
CA LEU A 23 56.70 42.42 3.33
C LEU A 23 55.87 41.50 4.24
N LEU A 24 56.05 41.62 5.56
CA LEU A 24 55.29 40.86 6.55
C LEU A 24 53.80 41.25 6.52
N ILE A 25 53.48 42.55 6.46
CA ILE A 25 52.10 43.03 6.30
C ILE A 25 51.49 42.54 4.98
N ALA A 26 52.23 42.61 3.87
CA ALA A 26 51.76 42.14 2.57
C ALA A 26 51.46 40.63 2.58
N LEU A 27 52.30 39.82 3.20
CA LEU A 27 52.07 38.39 3.40
C LEU A 27 50.84 38.10 4.26
N SER A 28 50.65 38.86 5.35
CA SER A 28 49.46 38.73 6.20
C SER A 28 48.17 39.08 5.44
N LEU A 29 48.17 40.15 4.64
CA LEU A 29 47.02 40.52 3.81
C LEU A 29 46.73 39.48 2.72
N LEU A 30 47.76 38.91 2.11
CA LEU A 30 47.62 37.82 1.14
C LEU A 30 46.96 36.59 1.78
N LEU A 31 47.38 36.20 2.98
CA LEU A 31 46.78 35.08 3.72
C LEU A 31 45.30 35.34 4.06
N ILE A 32 44.95 36.57 4.43
CA ILE A 32 43.55 36.96 4.66
C ILE A 32 42.74 36.85 3.36
N ALA A 33 43.27 37.33 2.24
CA ALA A 33 42.59 37.27 0.95
C ALA A 33 42.37 35.82 0.47
N ILE A 34 43.41 34.96 0.57
CA ILE A 34 43.30 33.54 0.24
C ILE A 34 42.32 32.85 1.19
N GLY A 35 42.40 33.13 2.49
CA GLY A 35 41.49 32.61 3.50
C GLY A 35 40.03 32.98 3.19
N ALA A 36 39.77 34.25 2.86
CA ALA A 36 38.44 34.74 2.51
C ALA A 36 37.90 34.09 1.23
N ALA A 37 38.73 33.92 0.20
CA ALA A 37 38.34 33.25 -1.04
C ALA A 37 37.96 31.77 -0.78
N VAL A 38 38.77 31.02 -0.02
CA VAL A 38 38.47 29.64 0.37
C VAL A 38 37.21 29.56 1.23
N TYR A 39 37.03 30.52 2.16
CA TYR A 39 35.83 30.61 2.99
C TYR A 39 34.57 30.79 2.14
N LEU A 40 34.55 31.73 1.20
CA LEU A 40 33.41 31.96 0.30
C LEU A 40 33.14 30.74 -0.60
N TRP A 41 34.17 30.13 -1.19
CA TRP A 41 34.01 28.91 -2.00
C TRP A 41 33.41 27.74 -1.21
N SER A 42 33.74 27.63 0.09
CA SER A 42 33.22 26.57 0.95
C SER A 42 31.72 26.69 1.27
N TYR A 43 31.10 27.85 1.06
CA TYR A 43 29.65 28.05 1.22
C TYR A 43 28.82 27.55 0.04
N VAL A 44 29.43 27.42 -1.14
CA VAL A 44 28.74 26.89 -2.31
C VAL A 44 28.55 25.38 -2.11
N PRO A 45 27.30 24.86 -2.09
CA PRO A 45 27.06 23.45 -1.89
C PRO A 45 27.61 22.64 -3.08
N PRO A 46 28.17 21.44 -2.84
CA PRO A 46 28.61 20.57 -3.93
C PRO A 46 27.39 20.12 -4.76
N LYS A 47 27.58 19.81 -6.03
CA LYS A 47 26.49 19.26 -6.86
C LYS A 47 26.30 17.78 -6.53
N LYS A 48 25.07 17.37 -6.25
CA LYS A 48 24.73 15.96 -6.06
C LYS A 48 24.68 15.25 -7.41
N GLU A 49 25.36 14.10 -7.51
CA GLU A 49 25.32 13.24 -8.69
C GLU A 49 23.89 12.75 -8.93
N GLN A 50 23.35 12.96 -10.13
CA GLN A 50 22.03 12.47 -10.52
C GLN A 50 22.14 11.01 -10.95
N VAL A 51 21.54 10.11 -10.16
CA VAL A 51 21.52 8.68 -10.48
C VAL A 51 20.26 8.38 -11.27
N VAL A 52 20.42 8.01 -12.55
CA VAL A 52 19.30 7.58 -13.41
C VAL A 52 19.17 6.06 -13.32
N LYS A 53 17.93 5.59 -13.18
CA LYS A 53 17.63 4.16 -13.17
C LYS A 53 17.71 3.62 -14.60
N GLY A 54 18.53 2.60 -14.83
CA GLY A 54 18.65 1.94 -16.13
C GLY A 54 17.35 1.26 -16.57
N PRO A 55 17.26 0.78 -17.82
CA PRO A 55 16.07 0.08 -18.31
C PRO A 55 15.79 -1.18 -17.48
N LYS A 56 14.51 -1.46 -17.24
CA LYS A 56 14.10 -2.66 -16.52
C LYS A 56 14.46 -3.90 -17.37
N PRO A 57 14.95 -5.00 -16.75
CA PRO A 57 15.17 -6.24 -17.47
C PRO A 57 13.90 -6.67 -18.21
N GLU A 58 14.06 -7.21 -19.42
CA GLU A 58 12.95 -7.80 -20.17
C GLU A 58 12.75 -9.26 -19.74
N LYS A 59 11.49 -9.68 -19.67
CA LYS A 59 11.15 -11.05 -19.33
C LYS A 59 11.22 -11.92 -20.60
N PRO A 60 11.99 -13.02 -20.60
CA PRO A 60 12.00 -13.95 -21.72
C PRO A 60 10.61 -14.48 -22.05
N ALA A 61 10.32 -14.68 -23.33
CA ALA A 61 9.08 -15.31 -23.76
C ALA A 61 9.00 -16.76 -23.25
N TYR A 62 7.80 -17.17 -22.84
CA TYR A 62 7.59 -18.55 -22.40
C TYR A 62 7.70 -19.53 -23.58
N PRO A 63 8.13 -20.78 -23.32
CA PRO A 63 8.15 -21.80 -24.36
C PRO A 63 6.75 -22.03 -24.93
N SER A 64 6.70 -22.38 -26.22
CA SER A 64 5.45 -22.74 -26.90
C SER A 64 4.78 -23.93 -26.21
N LEU A 65 3.46 -23.89 -26.17
CA LEU A 65 2.64 -24.95 -25.62
C LEU A 65 2.68 -26.20 -26.52
N GLN A 66 2.87 -27.37 -25.91
CA GLN A 66 2.65 -28.62 -26.62
C GLN A 66 1.16 -28.96 -26.57
N LYS A 67 0.52 -28.94 -27.74
CA LYS A 67 -0.93 -29.20 -27.86
C LYS A 67 -1.24 -30.67 -27.55
N VAL A 68 -2.45 -30.90 -27.05
CA VAL A 68 -3.04 -32.24 -26.91
C VAL A 68 -3.99 -32.43 -28.09
N ASP A 69 -3.93 -33.59 -28.74
CA ASP A 69 -4.84 -33.91 -29.84
C ASP A 69 -6.18 -34.43 -29.30
N ALA A 70 -7.28 -34.04 -29.94
CA ALA A 70 -8.61 -34.55 -29.62
C ALA A 70 -8.68 -36.08 -29.83
N TYR A 71 -7.96 -36.61 -30.81
CA TYR A 71 -7.90 -38.04 -31.10
C TYR A 71 -7.40 -38.87 -29.90
N ASP A 72 -6.33 -38.40 -29.23
CA ASP A 72 -5.76 -39.07 -28.06
C ASP A 72 -6.77 -39.15 -26.90
N ILE A 73 -7.56 -38.09 -26.73
CA ILE A 73 -8.61 -38.02 -25.72
C ILE A 73 -9.74 -39.00 -26.05
N ILE A 74 -10.22 -38.98 -27.31
CA ILE A 74 -11.30 -39.86 -27.78
C ILE A 74 -10.91 -41.33 -27.65
N ALA A 75 -9.69 -41.68 -28.02
CA ALA A 75 -9.17 -43.04 -27.92
C ALA A 75 -9.11 -43.55 -26.47
N ALA A 76 -8.88 -42.65 -25.50
CA ALA A 76 -8.81 -42.97 -24.07
C ALA A 76 -10.18 -42.96 -23.36
N LEU A 77 -11.26 -42.51 -24.02
CA LEU A 77 -12.60 -42.52 -23.42
C LEU A 77 -13.11 -43.96 -23.22
N PRO A 78 -13.82 -44.24 -22.10
CA PRO A 78 -14.41 -45.55 -21.88
C PRO A 78 -15.48 -45.84 -22.94
N LYS A 79 -15.30 -46.92 -23.71
CA LYS A 79 -16.29 -47.37 -24.71
C LYS A 79 -17.60 -47.73 -24.00
N LYS A 80 -18.69 -47.03 -24.30
CA LYS A 80 -20.03 -47.34 -23.76
C LYS A 80 -20.40 -48.78 -24.10
N LYS A 81 -20.64 -49.64 -23.09
CA LYS A 81 -21.39 -50.88 -23.27
C LYS A 81 -22.83 -50.50 -23.60
N LYS A 82 -23.34 -50.89 -24.78
CA LYS A 82 -24.74 -50.68 -25.19
C LYS A 82 -25.67 -51.23 -24.10
N LYS A 83 -26.36 -50.35 -23.39
CA LYS A 83 -27.38 -50.71 -22.41
C LYS A 83 -28.72 -50.71 -23.14
N ILE A 84 -29.35 -51.88 -23.22
CA ILE A 84 -30.67 -52.08 -23.84
C ILE A 84 -31.70 -51.33 -22.97
N GLU A 85 -32.39 -50.37 -23.58
CA GLU A 85 -33.49 -49.63 -22.96
C GLU A 85 -34.70 -50.54 -22.78
N LYS A 86 -35.26 -50.57 -21.57
CA LYS A 86 -36.56 -51.15 -21.27
C LYS A 86 -37.51 -49.98 -20.99
N PRO A 87 -38.66 -49.86 -21.68
CA PRO A 87 -39.55 -48.72 -21.52
C PRO A 87 -40.26 -48.78 -20.16
N ALA A 88 -40.44 -47.60 -19.57
CA ALA A 88 -41.17 -47.38 -18.33
C ALA A 88 -42.68 -47.49 -18.55
N PRO A 89 -43.46 -48.00 -17.58
CA PRO A 89 -44.90 -47.84 -17.59
C PRO A 89 -45.31 -46.52 -16.92
N GLU A 90 -46.18 -45.80 -17.61
CA GLU A 90 -47.04 -44.73 -17.10
C GLU A 90 -48.18 -45.32 -16.25
N THR A 91 -48.54 -44.64 -15.15
CA THR A 91 -49.89 -44.49 -14.55
C THR A 91 -49.72 -43.88 -13.15
N ASP A 92 -50.64 -43.15 -12.54
CA ASP A 92 -51.91 -42.55 -12.93
C ASP A 92 -52.19 -41.41 -11.93
N LYS A 93 -53.08 -40.51 -12.32
CA LYS A 93 -53.63 -39.44 -11.49
C LYS A 93 -54.63 -40.01 -10.47
N ASN A 94 -54.69 -39.38 -9.30
CA ASN A 94 -55.82 -39.28 -8.36
C ASN A 94 -55.40 -38.16 -7.38
N GLU A 95 -56.20 -37.24 -6.85
CA GLU A 95 -57.61 -36.86 -6.85
C GLU A 95 -57.60 -35.48 -6.11
N PRO A 96 -58.57 -34.57 -6.28
CA PRO A 96 -58.52 -33.25 -5.66
C PRO A 96 -58.96 -33.31 -4.18
N ALA A 97 -58.11 -32.83 -3.28
CA ALA A 97 -58.46 -32.64 -1.88
C ALA A 97 -59.21 -31.30 -1.66
N GLU A 98 -60.35 -31.42 -0.98
CA GLU A 98 -61.28 -30.36 -0.57
C GLU A 98 -60.59 -29.27 0.29
N GLU A 99 -60.61 -28.02 -0.20
CA GLU A 99 -59.98 -26.85 0.43
C GLU A 99 -60.92 -26.21 1.46
N LEU A 100 -60.74 -26.52 2.75
CA LEU A 100 -61.30 -25.73 3.85
C LEU A 100 -60.55 -24.39 3.95
N GLN A 101 -61.22 -23.31 3.57
CA GLN A 101 -60.72 -21.94 3.72
C GLN A 101 -60.55 -21.60 5.22
N PRO A 102 -59.37 -21.14 5.68
CA PRO A 102 -59.24 -20.39 6.90
C PRO A 102 -59.38 -18.89 6.61
N ASP A 103 -60.21 -18.24 7.42
CA ASP A 103 -60.42 -16.81 7.49
C ASP A 103 -59.10 -16.06 7.79
N TYR A 104 -58.77 -15.06 6.96
CA TYR A 104 -57.54 -14.25 7.06
C TYR A 104 -57.91 -12.78 7.26
N GLU A 105 -57.79 -12.29 8.49
CA GLU A 105 -57.72 -10.85 8.76
C GLU A 105 -56.27 -10.34 8.66
N PRO A 106 -56.02 -9.23 7.94
CA PRO A 106 -54.74 -8.55 7.97
C PRO A 106 -54.71 -7.59 9.19
N LEU A 107 -53.91 -7.91 10.20
CA LEU A 107 -53.65 -6.97 11.30
C LEU A 107 -52.61 -5.93 10.89
N GLN A 108 -53.04 -4.66 10.90
CA GLN A 108 -52.18 -3.48 10.84
C GLN A 108 -51.21 -3.46 12.04
N ARG A 109 -49.95 -3.13 11.76
CA ARG A 109 -48.88 -2.98 12.74
C ARG A 109 -49.08 -1.67 13.52
N THR A 110 -49.19 -1.73 14.84
CA THR A 110 -48.96 -0.59 15.72
C THR A 110 -47.47 -0.23 15.64
N GLN A 111 -47.15 0.90 15.02
CA GLN A 111 -45.80 1.45 14.98
C GLN A 111 -45.52 2.16 16.31
N GLU A 112 -44.63 1.60 17.13
CA GLU A 112 -43.93 2.38 18.14
C GLU A 112 -42.87 3.24 17.44
N ASN A 113 -42.93 4.54 17.74
CA ASN A 113 -42.09 5.59 17.20
C ASN A 113 -40.58 5.30 17.36
N LYS A 114 -39.92 5.06 16.23
CA LYS A 114 -38.54 5.53 15.96
C LYS A 114 -38.55 6.16 14.59
N THR A 115 -38.52 7.49 14.54
CA THR A 115 -38.19 8.23 13.34
C THR A 115 -36.74 7.94 12.94
N VAL A 116 -36.50 7.96 11.62
CA VAL A 116 -35.22 7.73 10.90
C VAL A 116 -35.00 6.27 10.45
N ASP A 117 -35.61 5.88 9.32
CA ASP A 117 -34.97 5.18 8.19
C ASP A 117 -35.93 4.99 6.98
N SER A 118 -36.66 6.03 6.55
CA SER A 118 -37.76 5.86 5.57
C SER A 118 -37.28 5.35 4.21
N ALA A 119 -36.07 5.70 3.79
CA ALA A 119 -35.49 5.28 2.50
C ALA A 119 -35.00 3.83 2.53
N ALA A 120 -34.21 3.42 3.53
CA ALA A 120 -33.69 2.05 3.56
C ALA A 120 -34.79 1.05 3.94
N MET A 121 -35.75 1.44 4.78
CA MET A 121 -36.95 0.64 5.05
C MET A 121 -37.76 0.43 3.77
N ARG A 122 -37.96 1.48 2.97
CA ARG A 122 -38.63 1.36 1.66
C ARG A 122 -37.87 0.42 0.73
N ALA A 123 -36.56 0.58 0.59
CA ALA A 123 -35.72 -0.29 -0.24
C ALA A 123 -35.80 -1.77 0.20
N PHE A 124 -35.81 -2.02 1.51
CA PHE A 124 -36.02 -3.37 2.06
C PHE A 124 -37.36 -3.97 1.63
N TYR A 125 -38.45 -3.21 1.73
CA TYR A 125 -39.78 -3.71 1.33
C TYR A 125 -39.93 -3.87 -0.19
N GLU A 126 -39.25 -3.05 -0.99
CA GLU A 126 -39.16 -3.22 -2.44
C GLU A 126 -38.43 -4.53 -2.79
N SER A 127 -37.28 -4.81 -2.16
CA SER A 127 -36.59 -6.10 -2.30
C SER A 127 -37.44 -7.29 -1.85
N LEU A 128 -38.23 -7.13 -0.79
CA LEU A 128 -39.16 -8.16 -0.32
C LEU A 128 -40.32 -8.39 -1.28
N ALA A 129 -40.83 -7.33 -1.91
CA ALA A 129 -41.82 -7.44 -2.98
C ALA A 129 -41.25 -8.23 -4.16
N TYR A 130 -40.01 -7.95 -4.57
CA TYR A 130 -39.32 -8.73 -5.59
C TYR A 130 -39.13 -10.21 -5.18
N THR A 131 -38.82 -10.50 -3.91
CA THR A 131 -38.80 -11.89 -3.42
C THR A 131 -40.16 -12.58 -3.58
N LYS A 132 -41.28 -11.86 -3.39
CA LYS A 132 -42.64 -12.38 -3.59
C LYS A 132 -42.97 -12.63 -5.07
N GLU A 133 -42.35 -11.90 -5.99
CA GLU A 133 -42.44 -12.21 -7.43
C GLU A 133 -41.66 -13.49 -7.77
N LEU A 134 -40.46 -13.66 -7.18
CA LEU A 134 -39.64 -14.85 -7.39
C LEU A 134 -40.26 -16.13 -6.77
N ILE A 135 -40.98 -15.99 -5.65
CA ILE A 135 -41.72 -17.07 -4.96
C ILE A 135 -43.18 -16.63 -4.76
N PRO A 136 -44.07 -16.82 -5.73
CA PRO A 136 -45.44 -16.31 -5.67
C PRO A 136 -46.25 -16.82 -4.46
N ILE A 137 -47.02 -15.93 -3.83
CA ILE A 137 -47.84 -16.24 -2.65
C ILE A 137 -48.93 -17.27 -2.98
N ALA A 138 -49.57 -17.17 -4.14
CA ALA A 138 -50.69 -18.02 -4.55
C ALA A 138 -50.36 -19.52 -4.43
N GLY A 139 -49.17 -19.94 -4.85
CA GLY A 139 -48.68 -21.31 -4.73
C GLY A 139 -47.91 -21.62 -3.43
N ASN A 140 -47.65 -20.61 -2.59
CA ASN A 140 -46.76 -20.73 -1.43
C ASN A 140 -47.31 -20.06 -0.16
N LYS A 141 -48.64 -20.07 0.05
CA LYS A 141 -49.29 -19.46 1.22
C LYS A 141 -48.62 -19.83 2.55
N SER A 142 -48.26 -21.11 2.74
CA SER A 142 -47.61 -21.62 3.96
C SER A 142 -46.16 -21.16 4.18
N PHE A 143 -45.51 -20.62 3.15
CA PHE A 143 -44.17 -20.03 3.24
C PHE A 143 -44.25 -18.57 3.68
N TRP A 144 -45.22 -17.83 3.14
CA TRP A 144 -45.37 -16.39 3.36
C TRP A 144 -46.19 -16.05 4.60
N LEU A 145 -47.19 -16.85 4.94
CA LEU A 145 -48.15 -16.54 5.99
C LEU A 145 -47.81 -17.25 7.29
N ASN A 146 -48.20 -16.61 8.40
CA ASN A 146 -48.15 -17.23 9.72
C ASN A 146 -49.03 -18.49 9.75
N LYS A 147 -48.43 -19.62 10.14
CA LYS A 147 -49.15 -20.85 10.39
C LYS A 147 -49.51 -20.93 11.86
N TYR A 148 -50.80 -21.03 12.16
CA TYR A 148 -51.31 -21.24 13.50
C TYR A 148 -51.69 -22.71 13.69
N GLU A 149 -51.54 -23.20 14.91
CA GLU A 149 -52.02 -24.51 15.34
C GLU A 149 -53.01 -24.32 16.45
N TYR A 150 -54.12 -25.06 16.37
CA TYR A 150 -55.09 -25.11 17.45
C TYR A 150 -54.65 -26.16 18.46
N TYR A 151 -54.65 -25.76 19.73
CA TYR A 151 -54.43 -26.67 20.85
C TYR A 151 -55.53 -26.48 21.88
N PHE A 152 -55.68 -27.48 22.73
CA PHE A 152 -56.61 -27.44 23.86
C PHE A 152 -55.81 -27.16 25.12
N ALA A 153 -56.25 -26.19 25.93
CA ALA A 153 -55.58 -25.88 27.19
C ALA A 153 -55.74 -27.01 28.21
N SER A 154 -56.82 -27.80 28.11
CA SER A 154 -57.07 -28.96 28.96
C SER A 154 -57.82 -30.09 28.22
N PRO A 155 -57.80 -31.33 28.75
CA PRO A 155 -58.67 -32.42 28.28
C PRO A 155 -60.16 -32.08 28.35
N ARG A 156 -60.58 -31.28 29.35
CA ARG A 156 -61.96 -30.79 29.50
C ARG A 156 -62.36 -29.92 28.32
N ASP A 157 -61.51 -28.99 27.91
CA ASP A 157 -61.76 -28.12 26.75
C ASP A 157 -61.85 -28.92 25.45
N ARG A 158 -61.02 -29.98 25.31
CA ARG A 158 -61.13 -30.91 24.17
C ARG A 158 -62.49 -31.61 24.15
N LYS A 159 -62.98 -32.08 25.30
CA LYS A 159 -64.28 -32.76 25.42
C LYS A 159 -65.44 -31.79 25.15
N LEU A 160 -65.39 -30.59 25.74
CA LEU A 160 -66.39 -29.54 25.54
C LEU A 160 -66.42 -29.07 24.09
N TYR A 161 -65.26 -28.88 23.46
CA TYR A 161 -65.16 -28.57 22.04
C TYR A 161 -65.77 -29.68 21.18
N ARG A 162 -65.46 -30.95 21.45
CA ARG A 162 -66.02 -32.08 20.67
C ARG A 162 -67.54 -32.10 20.70
N LYS A 163 -68.13 -31.77 21.87
CA LYS A 163 -69.58 -31.76 22.10
C LYS A 163 -70.27 -30.52 21.55
N THR A 164 -69.71 -29.33 21.77
CA THR A 164 -70.37 -28.04 21.47
C THR A 164 -69.91 -27.40 20.17
N LYS A 165 -68.77 -27.85 19.62
CA LYS A 165 -68.04 -27.21 18.51
C LYS A 165 -67.68 -25.73 18.74
N ASN A 166 -67.83 -25.22 19.97
CA ASN A 166 -67.58 -23.81 20.29
C ASN A 166 -66.07 -23.49 20.20
N PRO A 167 -65.64 -22.58 19.30
CA PRO A 167 -64.24 -22.24 19.09
C PRO A 167 -63.54 -21.66 20.32
N ALA A 168 -64.27 -21.13 21.32
CA ALA A 168 -63.69 -20.61 22.57
C ALA A 168 -62.87 -21.66 23.35
N PHE A 169 -63.16 -22.95 23.15
CA PHE A 169 -62.42 -24.06 23.79
C PHE A 169 -61.14 -24.47 23.07
N ARG A 170 -60.82 -23.85 21.92
CA ARG A 170 -59.54 -24.04 21.22
C ARG A 170 -58.72 -22.76 21.32
N LYS A 171 -57.46 -22.89 21.70
CA LYS A 171 -56.50 -21.78 21.65
C LYS A 171 -55.65 -21.88 20.38
N ARG A 172 -55.32 -20.73 19.80
CA ARG A 172 -54.37 -20.65 18.68
C ARG A 172 -52.98 -20.37 19.23
N ARG A 173 -51.98 -21.12 18.78
CA ARG A 173 -50.57 -20.78 18.95
C ARG A 173 -49.91 -20.62 17.60
N LEU A 174 -48.96 -19.69 17.50
CA LEU A 174 -48.16 -19.51 16.30
C LEU A 174 -47.20 -20.70 16.16
N LYS A 175 -47.39 -21.51 15.13
CA LYS A 175 -46.53 -22.67 14.82
C LYS A 175 -45.35 -22.27 13.94
N GLN A 176 -45.58 -21.37 12.98
CA GLN A 176 -44.54 -20.90 12.07
C GLN A 176 -44.82 -19.46 11.67
N LYS A 177 -43.77 -18.63 11.70
CA LYS A 177 -43.81 -17.26 11.18
C LYS A 177 -43.68 -17.24 9.65
N GLY A 178 -44.28 -16.24 9.02
CA GLY A 178 -44.07 -15.93 7.60
C GLY A 178 -42.59 -15.68 7.26
N PHE A 179 -42.23 -15.85 5.99
CA PHE A 179 -40.85 -15.67 5.52
C PHE A 179 -40.30 -14.28 5.82
N ASP A 180 -41.09 -13.22 5.65
CA ASP A 180 -40.74 -11.84 5.93
C ASP A 180 -40.26 -11.65 7.38
N VAL A 181 -41.04 -12.12 8.34
CA VAL A 181 -40.71 -12.07 9.77
C VAL A 181 -39.50 -12.95 10.07
N ARG A 182 -39.47 -14.17 9.53
CA ARG A 182 -38.33 -15.10 9.72
C ARG A 182 -37.04 -14.54 9.15
N PHE A 183 -37.08 -13.83 8.02
CA PHE A 183 -35.93 -13.19 7.40
C PHE A 183 -35.42 -12.03 8.25
N SER A 184 -36.31 -11.13 8.71
CA SER A 184 -35.91 -10.03 9.59
C SER A 184 -35.28 -10.55 10.88
N GLU A 185 -35.89 -11.56 11.52
CA GLU A 185 -35.34 -12.19 12.73
C GLU A 185 -34.01 -12.90 12.47
N TYR A 186 -33.87 -13.54 11.30
CA TYR A 186 -32.61 -14.13 10.89
C TYR A 186 -31.53 -13.06 10.73
N ALA A 187 -31.80 -11.98 10.00
CA ALA A 187 -30.86 -10.88 9.81
C ALA A 187 -30.44 -10.25 11.15
N ASP A 188 -31.38 -10.00 12.04
CA ASP A 188 -31.12 -9.49 13.39
C ASP A 188 -30.21 -10.44 14.19
N ARG A 189 -30.45 -11.76 14.14
CA ARG A 189 -29.58 -12.77 14.78
C ARG A 189 -28.19 -12.83 14.17
N GLN A 190 -28.06 -12.53 12.88
CA GLN A 190 -26.77 -12.44 12.20
C GLN A 190 -26.07 -11.09 12.45
N GLY A 191 -26.69 -10.16 13.17
CA GLY A 191 -26.12 -8.87 13.53
C GLY A 191 -26.47 -7.73 12.58
N PHE A 192 -27.28 -7.99 11.53
CA PHE A 192 -27.72 -7.00 10.56
C PHE A 192 -29.02 -6.36 11.02
N LYS A 193 -28.93 -5.27 11.80
CA LYS A 193 -30.08 -4.70 12.53
C LYS A 193 -30.81 -3.62 11.75
N ASP A 194 -30.07 -2.78 11.02
CA ASP A 194 -30.62 -1.70 10.21
C ASP A 194 -31.26 -2.21 8.91
N TYR A 195 -32.12 -1.37 8.31
CA TYR A 195 -32.86 -1.76 7.11
C TYR A 195 -31.97 -1.79 5.86
N ASP A 196 -30.89 -1.01 5.80
CA ASP A 196 -29.96 -1.05 4.67
C ASP A 196 -29.23 -2.40 4.62
N GLU A 197 -28.66 -2.85 5.75
CA GLU A 197 -28.00 -4.14 5.84
C GLU A 197 -28.96 -5.31 5.55
N LYS A 198 -30.19 -5.25 6.09
CA LYS A 198 -31.26 -6.21 5.78
C LYS A 198 -31.61 -6.22 4.30
N ASN A 199 -31.73 -5.04 3.69
CA ASN A 199 -32.01 -4.89 2.26
C ASN A 199 -30.90 -5.51 1.42
N ARG A 200 -29.63 -5.23 1.74
CA ARG A 200 -28.47 -5.78 1.01
C ARG A 200 -28.38 -7.30 1.13
N LEU A 201 -28.65 -7.84 2.32
CA LEU A 201 -28.70 -9.28 2.54
C LEU A 201 -29.84 -9.92 1.74
N LEU A 202 -31.02 -9.30 1.74
CA LEU A 202 -32.19 -9.79 0.99
C LEU A 202 -31.98 -9.70 -0.51
N SER A 203 -31.38 -8.61 -0.99
CA SER A 203 -30.99 -8.42 -2.39
C SER A 203 -30.01 -9.49 -2.83
N SER A 204 -29.02 -9.82 -1.99
CA SER A 204 -28.09 -10.93 -2.27
C SER A 204 -28.82 -12.26 -2.38
N LEU A 205 -29.76 -12.54 -1.45
CA LEU A 205 -30.61 -13.72 -1.53
C LEU A 205 -31.44 -13.74 -2.82
N ASN A 206 -32.03 -12.60 -3.23
CA ASN A 206 -32.81 -12.49 -4.46
C ASN A 206 -32.00 -12.84 -5.70
N ILE A 207 -30.74 -12.42 -5.80
CA ILE A 207 -29.83 -12.81 -6.89
C ILE A 207 -29.70 -14.34 -6.99
N MET A 208 -29.57 -15.02 -5.84
CA MET A 208 -29.51 -16.47 -5.81
C MET A 208 -30.86 -17.12 -6.16
N LEU A 209 -31.97 -16.55 -5.71
CA LEU A 209 -33.30 -17.06 -6.03
C LEU A 209 -33.62 -16.91 -7.52
N GLU A 210 -33.21 -15.83 -8.15
CA GLU A 210 -33.36 -15.61 -9.59
C GLU A 210 -32.62 -16.68 -10.39
N ALA A 211 -31.40 -17.02 -9.97
CA ALA A 211 -30.58 -18.06 -10.61
C ALA A 211 -31.08 -19.50 -10.41
N HIS A 212 -31.96 -19.74 -9.44
CA HIS A 212 -32.57 -21.05 -9.23
C HIS A 212 -33.84 -21.21 -10.06
N ASP A 213 -34.08 -22.44 -10.53
CA ASP A 213 -35.36 -22.84 -11.08
C ASP A 213 -36.48 -22.66 -10.04
N SER A 214 -37.68 -22.29 -10.50
CA SER A 214 -38.82 -21.93 -9.65
C SER A 214 -39.14 -22.98 -8.58
N ILE A 215 -38.97 -24.26 -8.91
CA ILE A 215 -39.20 -25.42 -8.02
C ILE A 215 -38.25 -25.41 -6.81
N ASN A 216 -37.03 -24.89 -6.97
CA ASN A 216 -36.00 -24.90 -5.94
C ASN A 216 -35.95 -23.65 -5.07
N ARG A 217 -36.50 -22.52 -5.55
CA ARG A 217 -36.40 -21.20 -4.87
C ARG A 217 -36.85 -21.24 -3.42
N LYS A 218 -38.01 -21.85 -3.15
CA LYS A 218 -38.55 -21.99 -1.78
C LYS A 218 -37.64 -22.81 -0.87
N THR A 219 -37.10 -23.91 -1.37
CA THR A 219 -36.20 -24.78 -0.60
C THR A 219 -34.91 -24.04 -0.29
N PHE A 220 -34.33 -23.36 -1.28
CA PHE A 220 -33.13 -22.56 -1.10
C PHE A 220 -33.33 -21.42 -0.09
N ALA A 221 -34.44 -20.66 -0.20
CA ALA A 221 -34.75 -19.59 0.75
C ALA A 221 -34.87 -20.10 2.20
N ASN A 222 -35.48 -21.28 2.40
CA ASN A 222 -35.54 -21.89 3.72
C ASN A 222 -34.17 -22.34 4.23
N ASP A 223 -33.37 -23.00 3.38
CA ASP A 223 -32.02 -23.46 3.71
C ASP A 223 -31.11 -22.26 4.08
N PHE A 224 -31.26 -21.13 3.38
CA PHE A 224 -30.56 -19.89 3.70
C PHE A 224 -30.85 -19.41 5.12
N LEU A 225 -32.13 -19.35 5.50
CA LEU A 225 -32.54 -18.89 6.84
C LEU A 225 -32.13 -19.82 7.99
N THR A 226 -31.87 -21.10 7.71
CA THR A 226 -31.59 -22.12 8.74
C THR A 226 -30.12 -22.50 8.83
N THR A 227 -29.39 -22.51 7.72
CA THR A 227 -28.03 -23.07 7.66
C THR A 227 -26.96 -22.05 7.31
N PHE A 228 -27.29 -20.93 6.67
CA PHE A 228 -26.29 -19.98 6.20
C PHE A 228 -25.81 -19.07 7.35
N PRO A 229 -24.50 -19.03 7.68
CA PRO A 229 -24.00 -18.21 8.78
C PRO A 229 -23.52 -16.84 8.27
N ALA A 230 -24.46 -15.97 7.84
CA ALA A 230 -24.13 -14.70 7.20
C ALA A 230 -23.17 -13.80 8.00
N ARG A 231 -23.27 -13.80 9.34
CA ARG A 231 -22.38 -13.03 10.22
C ARG A 231 -20.89 -13.34 10.02
N ARG A 232 -20.55 -14.58 9.62
CA ARG A 232 -19.14 -15.01 9.48
C ARG A 232 -18.42 -14.38 8.29
N TYR A 233 -19.16 -13.91 7.29
CA TYR A 233 -18.58 -13.49 6.01
C TYR A 233 -18.68 -11.97 5.78
N GLY A 234 -19.67 -11.29 6.36
CA GLY A 234 -19.97 -9.87 6.08
C GLY A 234 -20.66 -9.67 4.72
N LEU A 235 -21.42 -8.57 4.58
CA LEU A 235 -22.32 -8.35 3.43
C LEU A 235 -21.59 -8.25 2.09
N SER A 236 -20.44 -7.57 2.03
CA SER A 236 -19.68 -7.39 0.79
C SER A 236 -19.10 -8.70 0.25
N VAL A 237 -18.79 -9.65 1.12
CA VAL A 237 -18.31 -10.98 0.74
C VAL A 237 -19.49 -11.84 0.28
N ILE A 238 -20.62 -11.79 1.00
CA ILE A 238 -21.84 -12.52 0.61
C ILE A 238 -22.30 -12.09 -0.78
N ASP A 239 -22.46 -10.79 -1.02
CA ASP A 239 -22.91 -10.24 -2.30
C ASP A 239 -22.02 -10.69 -3.46
N ARG A 240 -20.69 -10.53 -3.32
CA ARG A 240 -19.74 -10.94 -4.36
C ARG A 240 -19.82 -12.42 -4.66
N ARG A 241 -19.88 -13.27 -3.62
CA ARG A 241 -19.96 -14.74 -3.75
C ARG A 241 -21.25 -15.18 -4.42
N PHE A 242 -22.38 -14.65 -3.96
CA PHE A 242 -23.69 -14.98 -4.51
C PHE A 242 -23.81 -14.58 -5.98
N LYS A 243 -23.33 -13.39 -6.36
CA LYS A 243 -23.26 -12.98 -7.77
C LYS A 243 -22.44 -13.95 -8.62
N ALA A 244 -21.27 -14.38 -8.15
CA ALA A 244 -20.42 -15.32 -8.89
C ALA A 244 -21.07 -16.70 -9.02
N ILE A 245 -21.63 -17.23 -7.93
CA ILE A 245 -22.28 -18.55 -7.95
C ILE A 245 -23.56 -18.53 -8.82
N ALA A 246 -24.35 -17.46 -8.75
CA ALA A 246 -25.55 -17.27 -9.56
C ALA A 246 -25.27 -17.35 -11.07
N GLN A 247 -24.13 -16.82 -11.52
CA GLN A 247 -23.70 -16.90 -12.92
C GLN A 247 -23.49 -18.35 -13.38
N VAL A 248 -23.05 -19.24 -12.50
CA VAL A 248 -22.92 -20.67 -12.82
C VAL A 248 -24.27 -21.36 -12.73
N LEU A 249 -25.02 -21.14 -11.65
CA LEU A 249 -26.26 -21.86 -11.34
C LEU A 249 -27.36 -21.71 -12.40
N LYS A 250 -27.47 -20.55 -13.04
CA LYS A 250 -28.43 -20.32 -14.13
C LYS A 250 -28.28 -21.29 -15.31
N HIS A 251 -27.12 -21.92 -15.43
CA HIS A 251 -26.84 -22.93 -16.46
C HIS A 251 -26.99 -24.37 -15.95
N ILE A 252 -27.15 -24.59 -14.64
CA ILE A 252 -27.24 -25.93 -14.05
C ILE A 252 -28.68 -26.44 -14.10
N PRO A 253 -28.91 -27.72 -14.44
CA PRO A 253 -30.24 -28.32 -14.35
C PRO A 253 -30.86 -28.17 -12.95
N ALA A 254 -32.17 -27.91 -12.89
CA ALA A 254 -32.94 -27.80 -11.64
C ALA A 254 -32.58 -28.88 -10.61
N LYS A 255 -32.53 -30.15 -11.03
CA LYS A 255 -32.27 -31.30 -10.16
C LYS A 255 -30.88 -31.26 -9.49
N GLU A 256 -29.94 -30.50 -10.05
CA GLU A 256 -28.53 -30.44 -9.64
C GLU A 256 -28.13 -29.10 -9.00
N GLN A 257 -28.94 -28.04 -9.12
CA GLN A 257 -28.62 -26.70 -8.60
C GLN A 257 -28.24 -26.69 -7.12
N LYS A 258 -28.94 -27.47 -6.28
CA LYS A 258 -28.61 -27.57 -4.85
C LYS A 258 -27.21 -28.17 -4.61
N ALA A 259 -26.85 -29.19 -5.38
CA ALA A 259 -25.53 -29.81 -5.30
C ALA A 259 -24.46 -28.84 -5.81
N ALA A 260 -24.67 -28.24 -6.98
CA ALA A 260 -23.75 -27.26 -7.57
C ALA A 260 -23.51 -26.06 -6.64
N TYR A 261 -24.56 -25.52 -6.01
CA TYR A 261 -24.43 -24.43 -5.03
C TYR A 261 -23.50 -24.83 -3.89
N ARG A 262 -23.67 -26.03 -3.34
CA ARG A 262 -22.85 -26.51 -2.23
C ARG A 262 -21.39 -26.70 -2.63
N GLU A 263 -21.13 -27.30 -3.80
CA GLU A 263 -19.76 -27.47 -4.30
C GLU A 263 -19.07 -26.10 -4.46
N LEU A 264 -19.68 -25.17 -5.21
CA LEU A 264 -19.12 -23.85 -5.47
C LEU A 264 -18.93 -23.03 -4.18
N TRP A 265 -19.89 -23.10 -3.26
CA TRP A 265 -19.81 -22.42 -1.97
C TRP A 265 -18.65 -22.96 -1.12
N ASN A 266 -18.53 -24.29 -1.04
CA ASN A 266 -17.43 -24.93 -0.32
C ASN A 266 -16.09 -24.60 -0.96
N PHE A 267 -16.02 -24.66 -2.29
CA PHE A 267 -14.82 -24.34 -3.06
C PHE A 267 -14.32 -22.92 -2.78
N ILE A 268 -15.19 -21.91 -2.85
CA ILE A 268 -14.81 -20.52 -2.56
C ILE A 268 -14.35 -20.35 -1.10
N ASN A 269 -14.96 -21.07 -0.15
CA ASN A 269 -14.55 -21.00 1.25
C ASN A 269 -13.19 -21.62 1.50
N SER A 270 -12.88 -22.72 0.83
CA SER A 270 -11.62 -23.42 0.94
C SER A 270 -10.50 -22.74 0.15
N ASN A 271 -10.81 -21.91 -0.85
CA ASN A 271 -9.86 -21.15 -1.66
C ASN A 271 -10.12 -19.63 -1.60
N PRO A 272 -9.72 -18.93 -0.52
CA PRO A 272 -10.00 -17.51 -0.35
C PRO A 272 -9.30 -16.59 -1.37
N ASN A 273 -8.15 -17.01 -1.91
CA ASN A 273 -7.36 -16.20 -2.84
C ASN A 273 -7.94 -16.23 -4.26
N ASP A 274 -8.14 -17.43 -4.80
CA ASP A 274 -8.48 -17.62 -6.22
C ASP A 274 -9.88 -18.17 -6.45
N GLY A 275 -10.54 -18.67 -5.40
CA GLY A 275 -11.79 -19.42 -5.55
C GLY A 275 -12.90 -18.59 -6.20
N MET A 276 -12.95 -17.29 -5.88
CA MET A 276 -13.86 -16.34 -6.50
C MET A 276 -13.64 -16.19 -8.01
N ASP A 277 -12.38 -16.04 -8.43
CA ASP A 277 -12.04 -15.80 -9.82
C ASP A 277 -12.21 -17.07 -10.67
N MET A 278 -11.93 -18.23 -10.08
CA MET A 278 -12.19 -19.52 -10.71
C MET A 278 -13.71 -19.76 -10.91
N VAL A 279 -14.56 -19.46 -9.92
CA VAL A 279 -16.03 -19.58 -10.08
C VAL A 279 -16.57 -18.59 -11.11
N ARG A 280 -16.04 -17.36 -11.17
CA ARG A 280 -16.38 -16.41 -12.24
C ARG A 280 -15.98 -16.94 -13.61
N TYR A 281 -14.81 -17.55 -13.72
CA TYR A 281 -14.35 -18.16 -14.95
C TYR A 281 -15.26 -19.32 -15.36
N MET A 282 -15.62 -20.23 -14.43
CA MET A 282 -16.63 -21.27 -14.68
C MET A 282 -17.94 -20.69 -15.23
N GLY A 283 -18.43 -19.60 -14.63
CA GLY A 283 -19.66 -18.93 -15.08
C GLY A 283 -19.62 -18.41 -16.52
N ARG A 284 -18.43 -18.17 -17.08
CA ARG A 284 -18.25 -17.74 -18.49
C ARG A 284 -18.16 -18.87 -19.49
N ILE A 285 -17.88 -20.10 -19.04
CA ILE A 285 -17.60 -21.24 -19.94
C ILE A 285 -18.60 -22.38 -19.79
N ILE A 286 -19.37 -22.41 -18.70
CA ILE A 286 -20.23 -23.55 -18.36
C ILE A 286 -21.37 -23.76 -19.36
N ASP A 287 -21.78 -22.71 -20.07
CA ASP A 287 -22.80 -22.75 -21.11
C ASP A 287 -22.34 -23.50 -22.37
N LYS A 288 -21.03 -23.50 -22.65
CA LYS A 288 -20.40 -24.29 -23.73
C LYS A 288 -20.47 -25.80 -23.46
N ILE A 289 -20.63 -26.20 -22.20
CA ILE A 289 -20.72 -27.59 -21.78
C ILE A 289 -22.17 -28.08 -21.87
N GLN A 290 -22.33 -29.34 -22.27
CA GLN A 290 -23.62 -30.01 -22.36
C GLN A 290 -24.33 -30.03 -21.01
N LYS A 291 -25.64 -29.78 -21.05
CA LYS A 291 -26.43 -29.42 -19.86
C LYS A 291 -26.38 -30.48 -18.76
N ASP A 292 -26.39 -31.76 -19.13
CA ASP A 292 -26.28 -32.93 -18.25
C ASP A 292 -24.87 -33.19 -17.72
N GLN A 293 -23.84 -32.59 -18.33
CA GLN A 293 -22.44 -32.75 -17.94
C GLN A 293 -21.94 -31.63 -17.01
N ARG A 294 -22.69 -30.53 -16.86
CA ARG A 294 -22.22 -29.29 -16.20
C ARG A 294 -21.79 -29.50 -14.74
N LEU A 295 -22.55 -30.24 -13.93
CA LEU A 295 -22.15 -30.50 -12.54
C LEU A 295 -20.88 -31.36 -12.47
N ALA A 296 -20.79 -32.41 -13.30
CA ALA A 296 -19.60 -33.25 -13.36
C ALA A 296 -18.38 -32.46 -13.82
N PHE A 297 -18.56 -31.55 -14.79
CA PHE A 297 -17.54 -30.65 -15.28
C PHE A 297 -17.02 -29.71 -14.18
N ILE A 298 -17.92 -29.09 -13.40
CA ILE A 298 -17.53 -28.24 -12.24
C ILE A 298 -16.69 -29.05 -11.25
N LYS A 299 -17.16 -30.23 -10.84
CA LYS A 299 -16.45 -31.10 -9.88
C LYS A 299 -15.06 -31.49 -10.40
N GLN A 300 -14.96 -31.75 -11.70
CA GLN A 300 -13.70 -32.11 -12.33
C GLN A 300 -12.74 -30.92 -12.38
N MET A 301 -13.22 -29.72 -12.73
CA MET A 301 -12.44 -28.48 -12.66
C MET A 301 -11.89 -28.23 -11.25
N GLU A 302 -12.73 -28.31 -10.22
CA GLU A 302 -12.32 -28.11 -8.83
C GLU A 302 -11.25 -29.12 -8.39
N ARG A 303 -11.46 -30.40 -8.72
CA ARG A 303 -10.50 -31.47 -8.41
C ARG A 303 -9.13 -31.22 -9.03
N GLU A 304 -9.10 -30.84 -10.31
CA GLU A 304 -7.84 -30.66 -11.03
C GLU A 304 -7.11 -29.42 -10.55
N TYR A 305 -7.86 -28.35 -10.28
CA TYR A 305 -7.32 -27.13 -9.68
C TYR A 305 -6.58 -27.41 -8.37
N TYR A 306 -7.23 -28.11 -7.42
CA TYR A 306 -6.61 -28.51 -6.16
C TYR A 306 -5.46 -29.49 -6.34
N GLY A 307 -5.65 -30.50 -7.18
CA GLY A 307 -4.72 -31.62 -7.26
C GLY A 307 -3.40 -31.26 -7.93
N TYR A 308 -3.41 -30.33 -8.89
CA TYR A 308 -2.29 -30.22 -9.83
C TYR A 308 -1.87 -28.83 -10.23
N TYR A 309 -2.73 -27.81 -10.06
CA TYR A 309 -2.37 -26.45 -10.41
C TYR A 309 -1.79 -25.68 -9.23
N ASN A 310 -1.80 -26.24 -8.01
CA ASN A 310 -1.19 -25.65 -6.79
C ASN A 310 -1.53 -24.15 -6.63
N ASN A 311 -2.80 -23.79 -6.86
CA ASN A 311 -3.30 -22.41 -6.85
C ASN A 311 -2.77 -21.48 -7.96
N ASN A 312 -2.28 -22.02 -9.08
CA ASN A 312 -1.96 -21.24 -10.27
C ASN A 312 -3.19 -21.14 -11.20
N LEU A 313 -4.07 -20.19 -10.92
CA LEU A 313 -5.29 -19.96 -11.69
C LEU A 313 -5.04 -19.66 -13.16
N ASN A 314 -3.99 -18.89 -13.50
CA ASN A 314 -3.71 -18.53 -14.88
C ASN A 314 -3.32 -19.75 -15.73
N ALA A 315 -2.48 -20.64 -15.19
CA ALA A 315 -2.14 -21.88 -15.87
C ALA A 315 -3.35 -22.81 -16.02
N PHE A 316 -4.23 -22.83 -15.02
CA PHE A 316 -5.49 -23.57 -15.09
C PHE A 316 -6.41 -23.03 -16.19
N ILE A 317 -6.60 -21.71 -16.26
CA ILE A 317 -7.39 -21.04 -17.31
C ILE A 317 -6.79 -21.33 -18.69
N GLU A 318 -5.49 -21.08 -18.90
CA GLU A 318 -4.82 -21.37 -20.19
C GLU A 318 -5.09 -22.82 -20.64
N SER A 319 -4.91 -23.78 -19.74
CA SER A 319 -5.15 -25.18 -20.08
C SER A 319 -6.62 -25.49 -20.36
N THR A 320 -7.56 -24.89 -19.63
CA THR A 320 -8.99 -25.10 -19.83
C THR A 320 -9.45 -24.48 -21.16
N ASP A 321 -9.00 -23.27 -21.49
CA ASP A 321 -9.35 -22.59 -22.74
C ASP A 321 -8.89 -23.41 -23.95
N ASN A 322 -7.68 -23.98 -23.90
CA ASN A 322 -7.19 -24.90 -24.93
C ASN A 322 -8.07 -26.16 -25.06
N PHE A 323 -8.61 -26.69 -23.95
CA PHE A 323 -9.60 -27.77 -24.02
C PHE A 323 -10.91 -27.32 -24.67
N LEU A 324 -11.35 -26.08 -24.41
CA LEU A 324 -12.58 -25.56 -25.01
C LEU A 324 -12.47 -25.42 -26.54
N GLU A 325 -11.27 -25.18 -27.08
CA GLU A 325 -11.03 -25.12 -28.54
C GLU A 325 -11.32 -26.46 -29.24
N MET A 326 -11.07 -27.58 -28.56
CA MET A 326 -11.31 -28.94 -29.09
C MET A 326 -12.67 -29.51 -28.69
N LEU A 327 -13.47 -28.78 -27.90
CA LEU A 327 -14.72 -29.29 -27.32
C LEU A 327 -15.72 -29.78 -28.38
N SER A 328 -15.77 -29.13 -29.55
CA SER A 328 -16.66 -29.50 -30.66
C SER A 328 -16.33 -30.84 -31.30
N GLN A 329 -15.10 -31.33 -31.12
CA GLN A 329 -14.62 -32.61 -31.65
C GLN A 329 -14.88 -33.75 -30.67
N LEU A 330 -15.25 -33.44 -29.42
CA LEU A 330 -15.41 -34.40 -28.35
C LEU A 330 -16.88 -34.84 -28.20
N PRO A 331 -17.14 -36.11 -27.83
CA PRO A 331 -18.49 -36.59 -27.55
C PRO A 331 -19.17 -35.78 -26.44
N ALA A 332 -20.33 -35.21 -26.76
CA ALA A 332 -21.18 -34.39 -25.91
C ALA A 332 -21.47 -35.04 -24.52
N ASP A 333 -21.71 -36.34 -24.53
CA ASP A 333 -22.09 -37.16 -23.38
C ASP A 333 -20.91 -37.50 -22.44
N ASN A 334 -19.68 -37.19 -22.83
CA ASN A 334 -18.47 -37.52 -22.06
C ASN A 334 -17.57 -36.30 -21.83
N GLN A 335 -18.06 -35.07 -22.01
CA GLN A 335 -17.23 -33.85 -21.92
C GLN A 335 -16.52 -33.68 -20.57
N ALA A 336 -17.16 -34.05 -19.46
CA ALA A 336 -16.52 -33.99 -18.14
C ALA A 336 -15.36 -35.01 -17.98
N GLU A 337 -15.54 -36.21 -18.52
CA GLU A 337 -14.50 -37.25 -18.50
C GLU A 337 -13.37 -36.93 -19.49
N ALA A 338 -13.72 -36.38 -20.66
CA ALA A 338 -12.76 -35.90 -21.64
C ALA A 338 -11.87 -34.79 -21.05
N LEU A 339 -12.43 -33.87 -20.25
CA LEU A 339 -11.65 -32.85 -19.53
C LEU A 339 -10.62 -33.48 -18.59
N ARG A 340 -11.01 -34.52 -17.82
CA ARG A 340 -10.12 -35.25 -16.92
C ARG A 340 -8.93 -35.86 -17.67
N ILE A 341 -9.22 -36.53 -18.79
CA ILE A 341 -8.21 -37.15 -19.64
C ILE A 341 -7.30 -36.09 -20.27
N TYR A 342 -7.89 -35.00 -20.78
CA TYR A 342 -7.16 -33.87 -21.35
C TYR A 342 -6.13 -33.32 -20.37
N TYR A 343 -6.51 -33.02 -19.12
CA TYR A 343 -5.56 -32.49 -18.14
C TYR A 343 -4.38 -33.43 -17.87
N ARG A 344 -4.63 -34.75 -17.88
CA ARG A 344 -3.56 -35.74 -17.72
C ARG A 344 -2.55 -35.66 -18.86
N TYR A 345 -3.02 -35.65 -20.11
CA TYR A 345 -2.14 -35.51 -21.28
C TYR A 345 -1.46 -34.15 -21.33
N TYR A 346 -2.21 -33.07 -21.10
CA TYR A 346 -1.70 -31.71 -21.09
C TYR A 346 -0.53 -31.56 -20.12
N ARG A 347 -0.67 -32.09 -18.90
CA ARG A 347 0.41 -32.09 -17.91
C ARG A 347 1.61 -32.92 -18.33
N HIS A 348 1.36 -34.11 -18.85
CA HIS A 348 2.45 -34.99 -19.28
C HIS A 348 3.28 -34.33 -20.38
N ASN A 349 2.60 -33.79 -21.39
CA ASN A 349 3.22 -33.13 -22.54
C ASN A 349 3.91 -31.82 -22.13
N ASN A 350 3.34 -31.05 -21.20
CA ASN A 350 3.85 -29.73 -20.82
C ASN A 350 4.68 -29.71 -19.53
N LEU A 351 5.13 -30.85 -19.02
CA LEU A 351 5.94 -30.92 -17.79
C LEU A 351 7.24 -30.11 -17.92
N GLU A 352 7.96 -30.29 -19.03
CA GLU A 352 9.20 -29.57 -19.31
C GLU A 352 8.95 -28.08 -19.55
N ARG A 353 7.86 -27.72 -20.26
CA ARG A 353 7.44 -26.32 -20.39
C ARG A 353 7.22 -25.68 -19.03
N ALA A 354 6.50 -26.34 -18.13
CA ALA A 354 6.24 -25.83 -16.78
C ALA A 354 7.51 -25.71 -15.92
N ARG A 355 8.52 -26.57 -16.13
CA ARG A 355 9.85 -26.43 -15.51
C ARG A 355 10.58 -25.20 -16.05
N ARG A 356 10.59 -25.01 -17.38
CA ARG A 356 11.21 -23.86 -18.05
C ARG A 356 10.56 -22.53 -17.66
N ILE A 357 9.23 -22.45 -17.60
CA ILE A 357 8.51 -21.24 -17.15
C ILE A 357 8.95 -20.85 -15.73
N ARG A 358 8.96 -21.82 -14.80
CA ARG A 358 9.43 -21.56 -13.42
C ARG A 358 10.89 -21.14 -13.34
N GLN A 359 11.73 -21.60 -14.26
CA GLN A 359 13.11 -21.15 -14.36
C GLN A 359 13.18 -19.70 -14.86
N ILE A 360 12.50 -19.39 -15.96
CA ILE A 360 12.41 -18.03 -16.52
C ILE A 360 11.89 -17.04 -15.47
N ASP A 361 10.86 -17.41 -14.71
CA ASP A 361 10.29 -16.56 -13.66
C ASP A 361 11.30 -16.25 -12.56
N ARG A 362 12.00 -17.27 -12.06
CA ARG A 362 13.04 -17.09 -11.03
C ARG A 362 14.21 -16.25 -11.53
N GLU A 363 14.69 -16.52 -12.74
CA GLU A 363 15.79 -15.76 -13.35
C GLU A 363 15.40 -14.30 -13.56
N TYR A 364 14.17 -14.05 -14.02
CA TYR A 364 13.63 -12.70 -14.19
C TYR A 364 13.48 -11.98 -12.85
N GLU A 365 12.92 -12.61 -11.82
CA GLU A 365 12.81 -12.02 -10.48
C GLU A 365 14.20 -11.69 -9.90
N GLN A 366 15.17 -12.58 -10.06
CA GLN A 366 16.55 -12.34 -9.64
C GLN A 366 17.15 -11.14 -10.39
N ALA A 367 16.93 -11.04 -11.72
CA ALA A 367 17.40 -9.92 -12.52
C ALA A 367 16.76 -8.59 -12.09
N VAL A 368 15.45 -8.57 -11.84
CA VAL A 368 14.72 -7.39 -11.36
C VAL A 368 15.20 -6.98 -9.98
N ASN A 369 15.39 -7.93 -9.06
CA ASN A 369 15.90 -7.66 -7.72
C ASN A 369 17.33 -7.12 -7.77
N LYS A 370 18.19 -7.68 -8.63
CA LYS A 370 19.55 -7.17 -8.85
C LYS A 370 19.52 -5.75 -9.39
N TRP A 371 18.72 -5.49 -10.43
CA TRP A 371 18.55 -4.16 -11.00
C TRP A 371 18.07 -3.11 -9.98
N GLU A 372 17.11 -3.46 -9.13
CA GLU A 372 16.61 -2.61 -8.05
C GLU A 372 17.72 -2.33 -7.00
N ASN A 373 18.47 -3.37 -6.63
CA ASN A 373 19.56 -3.26 -5.66
C ASN A 373 20.72 -2.41 -6.20
N ASP A 374 21.08 -2.58 -7.47
CA ASP A 374 22.15 -1.80 -8.11
C ASP A 374 21.79 -0.31 -8.14
N TYR A 375 20.53 0.03 -8.47
CA TYR A 375 20.04 1.39 -8.40
C TYR A 375 20.09 1.97 -6.98
N ARG A 376 19.62 1.22 -5.97
CA ARG A 376 19.68 1.65 -4.55
C ARG A 376 21.12 1.84 -4.07
N ASN A 377 22.02 0.95 -4.48
CA ASN A 377 23.43 1.05 -4.14
C ASN A 377 24.08 2.27 -4.80
N ALA A 378 23.74 2.58 -6.05
CA ALA A 378 24.20 3.78 -6.73
C ALA A 378 23.71 5.06 -6.03
N LEU A 379 22.43 5.13 -5.63
CA LEU A 379 21.88 6.23 -4.84
C LEU A 379 22.66 6.42 -3.52
N ARG A 380 22.88 5.33 -2.76
CA ARG A 380 23.64 5.39 -1.50
C ARG A 380 25.08 5.86 -1.70
N ARG A 381 25.74 5.46 -2.80
CA ARG A 381 27.10 5.91 -3.13
C ARG A 381 27.12 7.41 -3.47
N ALA A 382 26.16 7.88 -4.26
CA ALA A 382 26.02 9.30 -4.59
C ALA A 382 25.77 10.15 -3.33
N ASP A 383 24.89 9.69 -2.42
CA ASP A 383 24.65 10.34 -1.13
C ASP A 383 25.91 10.38 -0.26
N THR A 384 26.64 9.27 -0.18
CA THR A 384 27.87 9.16 0.62
C THR A 384 28.94 10.13 0.09
N ARG A 385 29.13 10.20 -1.23
CA ARG A 385 30.07 11.13 -1.88
C ARG A 385 29.68 12.58 -1.62
N TYR A 386 28.40 12.92 -1.81
CA TYR A 386 27.87 14.25 -1.55
C TYR A 386 28.10 14.68 -0.10
N ASN A 387 27.79 13.80 0.87
CA ASN A 387 28.02 14.07 2.30
C ASN A 387 29.52 14.19 2.64
N ALA A 388 30.38 13.38 2.01
CA ALA A 388 31.84 13.50 2.19
C ALA A 388 32.37 14.84 1.66
N GLU A 389 31.86 15.32 0.52
CA GLU A 389 32.23 16.64 -0.01
C GLU A 389 31.70 17.79 0.86
N LEU A 390 30.47 17.68 1.38
CA LEU A 390 29.94 18.63 2.37
C LEU A 390 30.83 18.70 3.61
N TYR A 391 31.26 17.55 4.13
CA TYR A 391 32.15 17.50 5.29
C TYR A 391 33.52 18.12 5.00
N LYS A 392 34.12 17.82 3.84
CA LYS A 392 35.38 18.46 3.39
C LYS A 392 35.23 19.98 3.31
N ARG A 393 34.17 20.50 2.67
CA ARG A 393 33.90 21.94 2.58
C ARG A 393 33.71 22.58 3.96
N LYS A 394 32.98 21.92 4.88
CA LYS A 394 32.84 22.37 6.27
C LYS A 394 34.19 22.45 6.99
N ASN A 395 35.09 21.50 6.76
CA ASN A 395 36.43 21.51 7.34
C ASN A 395 37.27 22.65 6.76
N TYR A 396 37.29 22.83 5.44
CA TYR A 396 37.97 23.96 4.81
C TYR A 396 37.45 25.31 5.33
N ARG A 397 36.14 25.45 5.54
CA ARG A 397 35.53 26.64 6.15
C ARG A 397 36.07 26.93 7.55
N SER A 398 36.16 25.90 8.39
CA SER A 398 36.70 26.03 9.74
C SER A 398 38.17 26.42 9.73
N TRP A 399 38.96 25.79 8.85
CA TRP A 399 40.39 26.07 8.74
C TRP A 399 40.66 27.47 8.16
N SER A 400 39.93 27.89 7.13
CA SER A 400 40.07 29.23 6.57
C SER A 400 39.65 30.30 7.57
N LEU A 401 38.58 30.08 8.33
CA LEU A 401 38.18 31.01 9.40
C LEU A 401 39.25 31.12 10.48
N LYS A 402 39.81 29.99 10.94
CA LYS A 402 40.93 30.00 11.90
C LYS A 402 42.16 30.73 11.34
N GLY A 403 42.48 30.54 10.06
CA GLY A 403 43.58 31.22 9.38
C GLY A 403 43.36 32.74 9.27
N ILE A 404 42.13 33.18 8.99
CA ILE A 404 41.79 34.61 8.99
C ILE A 404 41.95 35.18 10.40
N ILE A 405 41.40 34.51 11.42
CA ILE A 405 41.49 34.96 12.82
C ILE A 405 42.95 35.03 13.28
N SER A 406 43.78 34.04 12.96
CA SER A 406 45.20 34.04 13.33
C SER A 406 45.98 35.14 12.61
N ALA A 407 45.69 35.42 11.34
CA ALA A 407 46.30 36.52 10.60
C ALA A 407 45.93 37.89 11.21
N PHE A 408 44.68 38.10 11.60
CA PHE A 408 44.26 39.31 12.32
C PHE A 408 44.95 39.44 13.68
N ALA A 409 45.05 38.35 14.45
CA ALA A 409 45.77 38.35 15.72
C ALA A 409 47.26 38.70 15.55
N ALA A 410 47.91 38.17 14.51
CA ALA A 410 49.29 38.51 14.19
C ALA A 410 49.45 39.99 13.84
N ILE A 411 48.56 40.54 12.98
CA ILE A 411 48.56 41.99 12.66
C ILE A 411 48.43 42.82 13.94
N LEU A 412 47.49 42.47 14.83
CA LEU A 412 47.28 43.16 16.10
C LEU A 412 48.55 43.17 16.98
N VAL A 413 49.17 42.01 17.16
CA VAL A 413 50.42 41.88 17.94
C VAL A 413 51.53 42.72 17.30
N LEU A 414 51.68 42.69 15.97
CA LEU A 414 52.68 43.48 15.26
C LEU A 414 52.43 44.99 15.43
N THR A 415 51.19 45.46 15.30
CA THR A 415 50.85 46.86 15.58
C THR A 415 51.19 47.26 17.01
N LEU A 416 50.97 46.38 17.99
CA LEU A 416 51.28 46.64 19.39
C LEU A 416 52.79 46.72 19.66
N ILE A 417 53.58 45.85 19.01
CA ILE A 417 55.05 45.93 19.03
C ILE A 417 55.52 47.23 18.40
N LEU A 418 55.02 47.58 17.22
CA LEU A 418 55.39 48.83 16.52
C LEU A 418 55.03 50.08 17.33
N LEU A 419 53.86 50.07 17.99
CA LEU A 419 53.42 51.15 18.87
C LEU A 419 54.33 51.28 20.10
N THR A 420 54.69 50.16 20.73
CA THR A 420 55.66 50.13 21.84
C THR A 420 57.03 50.66 21.42
N VAL A 421 57.55 50.21 20.27
CA VAL A 421 58.82 50.70 19.71
C VAL A 421 58.74 52.20 19.39
N SER A 422 57.61 52.66 18.86
CA SER A 422 57.37 54.09 18.60
C SER A 422 57.36 54.90 19.90
N MET A 423 56.73 54.40 20.97
CA MET A 423 56.74 55.04 22.29
C MET A 423 58.16 55.13 22.86
N ILE A 424 58.93 54.02 22.84
CA ILE A 424 60.33 54.00 23.30
C ILE A 424 61.16 55.03 22.53
N ARG A 425 61.00 55.09 21.20
CA ARG A 425 61.72 56.06 20.37
C ARG A 425 61.35 57.51 20.72
N ASN A 426 60.08 57.76 20.98
CA ASN A 426 59.60 59.09 21.34
C ASN A 426 60.11 59.52 22.72
N ILE A 427 60.10 58.60 23.69
CA ILE A 427 60.69 58.80 25.02
C ILE A 427 62.19 59.10 24.91
N ASN A 428 62.93 58.32 24.12
CA ASN A 428 64.37 58.56 23.94
C ASN A 428 64.66 59.92 23.31
N ARG A 429 63.86 60.35 22.33
CA ARG A 429 63.97 61.70 21.75
C ARG A 429 63.64 62.81 22.74
N LEU A 430 62.62 62.61 23.57
CA LEU A 430 62.30 63.53 24.67
C LEU A 430 63.46 63.61 25.66
N THR A 431 64.06 62.47 26.05
CA THR A 431 65.22 62.42 26.93
C THR A 431 66.44 63.11 26.32
N GLU A 432 66.75 62.84 25.04
CA GLU A 432 67.81 63.53 24.31
C GLU A 432 67.58 65.04 24.26
N ALA A 433 66.35 65.48 23.95
CA ALA A 433 65.99 66.90 23.93
C ALA A 433 66.11 67.57 25.31
N ILE A 434 65.75 66.86 26.39
CA ILE A 434 65.93 67.33 27.77
C ILE A 434 67.42 67.44 28.12
N TYR A 435 68.23 66.44 27.74
CA TYR A 435 69.68 66.46 27.94
C TYR A 435 70.36 67.59 27.17
N GLU A 436 69.97 67.83 25.92
CA GLU A 436 70.49 68.93 25.10
C GLU A 436 70.10 70.29 25.67
N ASN A 437 68.85 70.44 26.13
CA ASN A 437 68.39 71.66 26.80
C ASN A 437 69.17 71.93 28.10
N ASN A 438 69.35 70.91 28.95
CA ASN A 438 70.18 71.03 30.17
C ASN A 438 71.64 71.36 29.86
N ARG A 439 72.20 70.80 28.77
CA ARG A 439 73.56 71.11 28.33
C ARG A 439 73.68 72.55 27.84
N GLN A 440 72.70 73.05 27.08
CA GLN A 440 72.67 74.45 26.67
C GLN A 440 72.51 75.39 27.87
N MET A 441 71.70 75.03 28.86
CA MET A 441 71.54 75.79 30.09
C MET A 441 72.86 75.87 30.89
N ASN A 442 73.60 74.76 30.99
CA ASN A 442 74.91 74.73 31.64
C ASN A 442 75.96 75.55 30.88
N LEU A 443 76.00 75.48 29.55
CA LEU A 443 76.89 76.32 28.73
C LEU A 443 76.54 77.82 28.85
N HIS A 444 75.26 78.16 29.00
CA HIS A 444 74.83 79.53 29.23
C HIS A 444 75.28 80.05 30.61
N MET A 445 75.20 79.21 31.65
CA MET A 445 75.72 79.52 33.00
C MET A 445 77.26 79.63 33.02
N GLU A 446 77.97 78.79 32.27
CA GLU A 446 79.44 78.82 32.14
C GLU A 446 79.92 80.07 31.38
N ASN A 447 79.20 80.48 30.35
CA ASN A 447 79.44 81.73 29.63
C ASN A 447 79.17 82.98 30.49
N LEU A 448 78.18 82.94 31.39
CA LEU A 448 77.94 84.00 32.38
C LEU A 448 79.06 84.08 33.43
N ALA A 449 79.63 82.94 33.84
CA ALA A 449 80.76 82.88 34.76
C ALA A 449 82.10 83.32 34.12
N THR A 450 82.30 83.05 32.82
CA THR A 450 83.49 83.51 32.07
C THR A 450 83.42 84.97 31.64
N ALA A 451 82.22 85.53 31.44
CA ALA A 451 82.03 86.97 31.23
C ALA A 451 82.39 87.81 32.48
N GLN A 452 82.37 87.22 33.69
CA GLN A 452 82.82 87.87 34.93
C GLN A 452 84.35 87.80 35.15
N THR A 453 85.10 87.01 34.36
CA THR A 453 86.54 86.75 34.60
C THR A 453 87.49 87.17 33.46
N ARG A 454 87.01 87.82 32.40
CA ARG A 454 87.87 88.48 31.40
C ARG A 454 87.50 89.97 31.22
N HIS A 455 88.22 90.76 32.02
CA HIS A 455 88.42 92.21 32.05
C HIS A 455 88.42 92.96 30.70
N PRO A 456 88.35 94.30 30.75
CA PRO A 456 89.36 95.07 30.05
C PRO A 456 90.13 95.96 31.02
N GLU A 457 91.43 95.69 31.09
CA GLU A 457 92.44 96.69 31.41
C GLU A 457 92.32 97.86 30.42
N ASN A 458 92.28 99.06 30.98
CA ASN A 458 92.76 100.32 30.44
C ASN A 458 92.05 100.91 29.21
N GLN A 459 91.12 101.84 29.49
CA GLN A 459 91.13 103.14 28.82
C GLN A 459 92.00 104.11 29.65
N ASP A 460 93.02 104.64 28.98
CA ASP A 460 93.54 106.02 29.01
C ASP A 460 93.93 106.60 30.39
N LYS A 461 95.21 106.71 30.78
CA LYS A 461 96.25 107.69 30.35
C LYS A 461 95.79 109.15 30.25
N GLU A 462 95.75 109.80 31.41
CA GLU A 462 96.32 111.13 31.79
C GLU A 462 96.33 111.07 33.34
N GLU A 463 97.40 111.21 34.12
CA GLU A 463 98.66 111.94 33.95
C GLU A 463 99.84 111.19 34.63
N ASP A 464 101.03 111.46 34.08
CA ASP A 464 102.36 111.52 34.73
C ASP A 464 103.29 110.29 34.84
N ASN A 465 104.36 110.40 34.02
CA ASN A 465 105.76 110.00 34.21
C ASN A 465 106.21 108.53 34.12
N GLY A 466 107.02 108.25 33.09
CA GLY A 466 107.99 107.13 33.04
C GLY A 466 107.88 106.24 31.82
#